data_AF-J4V928-F1
#
_entry.id   AF-J4V928-F1
#
_cell.length_a   1.000
_cell.length_b   1.000
_cell.length_c   1.000
_cell.angle_alpha   90.00
_cell.angle_beta   90.00
_cell.angle_gamma   90.00
#
_symmetry.space_group_name_H-M   'P 1'
#
loop_
_entity.id
_entity.type
_entity.pdbx_description
1 polymer ?
#
loop_
_entity_poly.entity_id
_entity_poly.type
_entity_poly.pdbx_seq_one_letter_code
_entity_poly.pdbx_strand_id
1 'polypeptide(L)'
;MIEIGIISEISGDRARVTIGSMVTDFLPVMQLANSFARSWSPIRVGEQCLVLPIRGSLNAGIVLRGIYQNAHLAPSTDKNKQICVFEDGVKISYDVSNSTLEISSPKQINITCENANVKAKNVKVEATDTQIKSPSIKLLGNTLIQGSINTAGAGGGSGSFEINGNVKITGSISAGGDAKFGGSVSDSRGDLTNHTNNGLGRD
;
A
#
# COMPACT_ATOMS: atom_id res chain seq x y z
N MET A 1 -11.07 -21.28 -41.06
CA MET A 1 -12.17 -21.31 -40.08
C MET A 1 -11.61 -20.86 -38.74
N ILE A 2 -12.33 -20.01 -38.01
CA ILE A 2 -11.94 -19.62 -36.65
C ILE A 2 -12.44 -20.72 -35.70
N GLU A 3 -11.61 -21.17 -34.78
CA GLU A 3 -11.92 -22.32 -33.92
C GLU A 3 -11.80 -21.97 -32.43
N ILE A 4 -12.61 -22.63 -31.61
CA ILE A 4 -12.48 -22.59 -30.15
C ILE A 4 -11.66 -23.79 -29.67
N GLY A 5 -10.82 -23.59 -28.66
CA GLY A 5 -9.98 -24.65 -28.12
C GLY A 5 -9.50 -24.38 -26.70
N ILE A 6 -8.69 -25.31 -26.19
CA ILE A 6 -8.11 -25.25 -24.85
C ILE A 6 -6.59 -25.21 -24.95
N ILE A 7 -5.94 -24.30 -24.23
CA ILE A 7 -4.47 -24.26 -24.17
C ILE A 7 -3.96 -25.55 -23.52
N SER A 8 -3.13 -26.30 -24.23
CA SER A 8 -2.61 -27.61 -23.80
C SER A 8 -1.14 -27.57 -23.38
N GLU A 9 -0.33 -26.73 -24.03
CA GLU A 9 1.10 -26.56 -23.71
C GLU A 9 1.51 -25.09 -23.84
N ILE A 10 2.53 -24.69 -23.09
CA ILE A 10 3.07 -23.32 -23.06
C ILE A 10 4.58 -23.37 -23.23
N SER A 11 5.10 -22.47 -24.07
CA SER A 11 6.54 -22.22 -24.21
C SER A 11 6.79 -20.72 -24.33
N GLY A 12 7.25 -20.10 -23.25
CA GLY A 12 7.49 -18.66 -23.19
C GLY A 12 6.20 -17.85 -23.35
N ASP A 13 6.13 -17.04 -24.40
CA ASP A 13 4.98 -16.21 -24.79
C ASP A 13 4.03 -16.89 -25.80
N ARG A 14 4.25 -18.18 -26.07
CA ARG A 14 3.49 -18.97 -27.04
C ARG A 14 2.75 -20.12 -26.38
N ALA A 15 1.69 -20.57 -27.05
CA ALA A 15 0.85 -21.67 -26.60
C ALA A 15 0.48 -22.62 -27.74
N ARG A 16 0.34 -23.90 -27.41
CA ARG A 16 -0.40 -24.86 -28.24
C ARG A 16 -1.85 -24.94 -27.77
N VAL A 17 -2.76 -25.08 -28.72
CA VAL A 17 -4.20 -25.18 -28.45
C VAL A 17 -4.72 -26.50 -29.00
N THR A 18 -5.40 -27.27 -28.15
CA THR A 18 -6.16 -28.45 -28.56
C THR A 18 -7.50 -28.02 -29.13
N ILE A 19 -7.80 -28.47 -30.35
CA ILE A 19 -9.05 -28.23 -31.09
C ILE A 19 -9.57 -29.58 -31.56
N GLY A 20 -10.57 -30.14 -30.88
CA GLY A 20 -11.01 -31.51 -31.12
C GLY A 20 -9.86 -32.51 -30.91
N SER A 21 -9.50 -33.25 -31.95
CA SER A 21 -8.35 -34.19 -31.94
C SER A 21 -7.03 -33.56 -32.42
N MET A 22 -7.04 -32.31 -32.90
CA MET A 22 -5.86 -31.60 -33.38
C MET A 22 -5.20 -30.81 -32.24
N VAL A 23 -3.88 -30.66 -32.31
CA VAL A 23 -3.11 -29.70 -31.51
C VAL A 23 -2.35 -28.77 -32.46
N THR A 24 -2.40 -27.47 -32.22
CA THR A 24 -1.67 -26.49 -33.04
C THR A 24 -0.16 -26.53 -32.78
N ASP A 25 0.62 -25.84 -33.61
CA ASP A 25 1.99 -25.46 -33.24
C ASP A 25 2.00 -24.38 -32.13
N PHE A 26 3.17 -23.95 -31.67
CA PHE A 26 3.34 -22.85 -30.71
C PHE A 26 2.98 -21.50 -31.32
N LEU A 27 1.72 -21.11 -31.12
CA LEU A 27 1.15 -19.88 -31.65
C LEU A 27 1.44 -18.69 -30.71
N PRO A 28 1.65 -17.48 -31.27
CA PRO A 28 1.65 -16.27 -30.46
C PRO A 28 0.29 -16.06 -29.81
N VAL A 29 0.32 -15.57 -28.57
CA VAL A 29 -0.87 -15.27 -27.79
C VAL A 29 -1.10 -13.75 -27.75
N MET A 30 -2.33 -13.32 -28.05
CA MET A 30 -2.68 -11.90 -28.00
C MET A 30 -2.52 -11.35 -26.57
N GLN A 31 -1.78 -10.25 -26.46
CA GLN A 31 -1.56 -9.46 -25.25
C GLN A 31 -1.72 -7.97 -25.61
N LEU A 32 -1.98 -7.10 -24.64
CA LEU A 32 -1.99 -5.65 -24.89
C LEU A 32 -0.54 -5.15 -24.97
N ALA A 33 -0.01 -4.97 -26.18
CA ALA A 33 1.36 -4.55 -26.41
C ALA A 33 1.49 -3.61 -27.61
N ASN A 34 1.93 -2.37 -27.36
CA ASN A 34 2.31 -1.39 -28.37
C ASN A 34 3.48 -0.53 -27.86
N SER A 35 3.85 0.52 -28.60
CA SER A 35 4.95 1.44 -28.23
C SER A 35 4.66 2.29 -26.99
N PHE A 36 3.40 2.43 -26.58
CA PHE A 36 3.00 3.17 -25.38
C PHE A 36 3.00 2.28 -24.13
N ALA A 37 2.45 1.07 -24.23
CA ALA A 37 2.31 0.15 -23.10
C ALA A 37 2.42 -1.32 -23.53
N ARG A 38 2.99 -2.14 -22.64
CA ARG A 38 3.01 -3.61 -22.74
C ARG A 38 2.50 -4.20 -21.43
N SER A 39 1.49 -5.05 -21.50
CA SER A 39 0.96 -5.81 -20.37
C SER A 39 1.37 -7.27 -20.46
N TRP A 40 1.52 -7.92 -19.32
CA TRP A 40 1.73 -9.36 -19.25
C TRP A 40 0.75 -9.99 -18.27
N SER A 41 -0.08 -10.90 -18.78
CA SER A 41 -0.86 -11.83 -17.97
C SER A 41 -0.43 -13.25 -18.32
N PRO A 42 -0.07 -14.10 -17.32
CA PRO A 42 0.48 -15.43 -17.57
C PRO A 42 -0.51 -16.27 -18.37
N ILE A 43 0.00 -17.00 -19.35
CA ILE A 43 -0.76 -18.01 -20.09
C ILE A 43 -0.93 -19.23 -19.19
N ARG A 44 -2.08 -19.92 -19.25
CA ARG A 44 -2.33 -21.13 -18.44
C ARG A 44 -2.88 -22.29 -19.26
N VAL A 45 -2.37 -23.48 -18.98
CA VAL A 45 -2.95 -24.73 -19.48
C VAL A 45 -4.37 -24.86 -18.93
N GLY A 46 -5.31 -25.31 -19.76
CA GLY A 46 -6.73 -25.41 -19.42
C GLY A 46 -7.56 -24.15 -19.67
N GLU A 47 -6.94 -23.06 -20.12
CA GLU A 47 -7.66 -21.83 -20.50
C GLU A 47 -8.34 -21.99 -21.86
N GLN A 48 -9.63 -21.64 -21.93
CA GLN A 48 -10.39 -21.60 -23.17
C GLN A 48 -10.03 -20.36 -24.00
N CYS A 49 -9.82 -20.57 -25.29
CA CYS A 49 -9.38 -19.53 -26.20
C CYS A 49 -9.92 -19.76 -27.62
N LEU A 50 -9.73 -18.76 -28.46
CA LEU A 50 -10.04 -18.77 -29.88
C LEU A 50 -8.74 -18.81 -30.67
N VAL A 51 -8.66 -19.62 -31.72
CA VAL A 51 -7.54 -19.61 -32.67
C VAL A 51 -7.98 -18.90 -33.95
N LEU A 52 -7.34 -17.78 -34.22
CA LEU A 52 -7.53 -16.97 -35.43
C LEU A 52 -6.52 -17.42 -36.49
N PRO A 53 -6.93 -18.19 -37.51
CA PRO A 53 -5.98 -18.70 -38.50
C PRO A 53 -5.43 -17.58 -39.39
N ILE A 54 -4.12 -17.61 -39.66
CA ILE A 54 -3.52 -16.75 -40.68
C ILE A 54 -3.61 -17.49 -42.02
N ARG A 55 -4.27 -16.86 -43.00
CA ARG A 55 -4.49 -17.43 -44.35
C ARG A 55 -5.11 -18.84 -44.32
N GLY A 56 -5.98 -19.10 -43.34
CA GLY A 56 -6.69 -20.37 -43.20
C GLY A 56 -5.93 -21.48 -42.45
N SER A 57 -4.68 -21.28 -42.05
CA SER A 57 -3.91 -22.26 -41.29
C SER A 57 -4.03 -22.05 -39.78
N LEU A 58 -4.52 -23.06 -39.05
CA LEU A 58 -4.55 -23.06 -37.58
C LEU A 58 -3.15 -23.18 -36.97
N ASN A 59 -2.20 -23.85 -37.64
CA ASN A 59 -0.81 -23.95 -37.19
C ASN A 59 -0.01 -22.65 -37.35
N ALA A 60 -0.54 -21.67 -38.07
CA ALA A 60 0.04 -20.34 -38.21
C ALA A 60 -0.84 -19.25 -37.57
N GLY A 61 -1.80 -19.64 -36.74
CA GLY A 61 -2.79 -18.71 -36.18
C GLY A 61 -2.26 -17.83 -35.05
N ILE A 62 -3.18 -17.05 -34.47
CA ILE A 62 -2.98 -16.26 -33.25
C ILE A 62 -4.02 -16.68 -32.23
N VAL A 63 -3.61 -16.86 -30.97
CA VAL A 63 -4.51 -17.21 -29.88
C VAL A 63 -5.12 -15.96 -29.27
N LEU A 64 -6.45 -15.86 -29.25
CA LEU A 64 -7.21 -14.83 -28.55
C LEU A 64 -7.83 -15.43 -27.28
N ARG A 65 -7.52 -14.81 -26.14
CA ARG A 65 -7.90 -15.25 -24.77
C ARG A 65 -9.10 -14.51 -24.22
N GLY A 66 -9.55 -14.87 -23.01
CA GLY A 66 -10.51 -14.09 -22.23
C GLY A 66 -11.96 -14.50 -22.38
N ILE A 67 -12.22 -15.77 -22.70
CA ILE A 67 -13.59 -16.31 -22.77
C ILE A 67 -13.94 -16.92 -21.41
N TYR A 68 -15.01 -16.45 -20.77
CA TYR A 68 -15.51 -17.08 -19.54
C TYR A 68 -15.91 -18.55 -19.79
N GLN A 69 -15.64 -19.39 -18.80
CA GLN A 69 -15.90 -20.83 -18.84
C GLN A 69 -16.36 -21.32 -17.46
N ASN A 70 -16.89 -22.54 -17.35
CA ASN A 70 -17.38 -23.06 -16.06
C ASN A 70 -16.34 -23.03 -14.94
N ALA A 71 -15.05 -23.25 -15.26
CA ALA A 71 -13.96 -23.16 -14.30
C ALA A 71 -13.56 -21.70 -13.94
N HIS A 72 -13.89 -20.73 -14.79
CA HIS A 72 -13.53 -19.32 -14.65
C HIS A 72 -14.73 -18.44 -15.06
N LEU A 73 -15.69 -18.31 -14.14
CA LEU A 73 -16.92 -17.53 -14.36
C LEU A 73 -16.65 -16.03 -14.32
N ALA A 74 -17.59 -15.24 -14.84
CA ALA A 74 -17.57 -13.79 -14.67
C ALA A 74 -17.57 -13.43 -13.17
N PRO A 75 -16.68 -12.53 -12.71
CA PRO A 75 -16.60 -12.19 -11.29
C PRO A 75 -17.79 -11.35 -10.80
N SER A 76 -18.57 -10.76 -11.72
CA SER A 76 -19.77 -9.98 -11.43
C SER A 76 -20.59 -9.75 -12.70
N THR A 77 -21.89 -9.49 -12.54
CA THR A 77 -22.80 -8.98 -13.58
C THR A 77 -23.31 -7.56 -13.28
N ASP A 78 -22.78 -6.93 -12.23
CA ASP A 78 -23.11 -5.56 -11.84
C ASP A 78 -22.64 -4.56 -12.90
N LYS A 79 -23.58 -3.76 -13.41
CA LYS A 79 -23.35 -2.78 -14.48
C LYS A 79 -22.54 -1.56 -14.02
N ASN A 80 -22.38 -1.36 -12.71
CA ASN A 80 -21.68 -0.21 -12.14
C ASN A 80 -20.24 -0.51 -11.73
N LYS A 81 -19.77 -1.76 -11.92
CA LYS A 81 -18.46 -2.19 -11.40
C LYS A 81 -17.51 -2.65 -12.49
N GLN A 82 -16.27 -2.20 -12.39
CA GLN A 82 -15.12 -2.83 -13.03
C GLN A 82 -14.35 -3.61 -11.98
N ILE A 83 -14.04 -4.89 -12.25
CA ILE A 83 -13.41 -5.78 -11.28
C ILE A 83 -12.29 -6.59 -11.94
N CYS A 84 -11.12 -6.62 -11.29
CA CYS A 84 -10.04 -7.57 -11.54
C CYS A 84 -9.86 -8.44 -10.29
N VAL A 85 -9.88 -9.77 -10.46
CA VAL A 85 -9.69 -10.74 -9.38
C VAL A 85 -8.48 -11.59 -9.71
N PHE A 86 -7.55 -11.70 -8.77
CA PHE A 86 -6.37 -12.57 -8.84
C PHE A 86 -6.68 -13.94 -8.22
N GLU A 87 -5.90 -14.96 -8.58
CA GLU A 87 -6.16 -16.35 -8.16
C GLU A 87 -6.08 -16.59 -6.64
N ASP A 88 -5.34 -15.73 -5.94
CA ASP A 88 -5.18 -15.75 -4.48
C ASP A 88 -6.31 -14.99 -3.76
N GLY A 89 -7.31 -14.51 -4.50
CA GLY A 89 -8.47 -13.80 -3.99
C GLY A 89 -8.29 -12.29 -3.84
N VAL A 90 -7.12 -11.73 -4.17
CA VAL A 90 -6.94 -10.27 -4.20
C VAL A 90 -7.85 -9.67 -5.27
N LYS A 91 -8.49 -8.54 -4.95
CA LYS A 91 -9.40 -7.86 -5.87
C LYS A 91 -9.08 -6.37 -5.96
N ILE A 92 -9.08 -5.85 -7.18
CA ILE A 92 -9.06 -4.42 -7.49
C ILE A 92 -10.37 -4.09 -8.19
N SER A 93 -11.14 -3.16 -7.65
CA SER A 93 -12.41 -2.77 -8.25
C SER A 93 -12.72 -1.28 -8.17
N TYR A 94 -13.46 -0.80 -9.16
CA TYR A 94 -14.05 0.53 -9.17
C TYR A 94 -15.57 0.42 -9.30
N ASP A 95 -16.30 1.12 -8.43
CA ASP A 95 -17.77 1.21 -8.45
C ASP A 95 -18.20 2.66 -8.69
N VAL A 96 -18.91 2.91 -9.80
CA VAL A 96 -19.37 4.26 -10.16
C VAL A 96 -20.52 4.75 -9.29
N SER A 97 -21.28 3.84 -8.66
CA SER A 97 -22.46 4.19 -7.85
C SER A 97 -22.08 5.02 -6.63
N ASN A 98 -20.91 4.72 -6.05
CA ASN A 98 -20.34 5.39 -4.88
C ASN A 98 -18.99 6.06 -5.19
N SER A 99 -18.52 6.03 -6.45
CA SER A 99 -17.23 6.55 -6.89
C SER A 99 -16.04 6.02 -6.07
N THR A 100 -16.04 4.72 -5.77
CA THR A 100 -15.05 4.07 -4.90
C THR A 100 -14.09 3.19 -5.68
N LEU A 101 -12.80 3.42 -5.49
CA LEU A 101 -11.72 2.48 -5.83
C LEU A 101 -11.36 1.66 -4.58
N GLU A 102 -11.36 0.34 -4.72
CA GLU A 102 -11.06 -0.59 -3.63
C GLU A 102 -9.97 -1.58 -4.05
N ILE A 103 -9.01 -1.80 -3.15
CA ILE A 103 -8.01 -2.87 -3.21
C ILE A 103 -8.24 -3.73 -1.97
N SER A 104 -8.72 -4.97 -2.14
CA SER A 104 -9.12 -5.82 -1.02
C SER A 104 -8.28 -7.07 -0.88
N SER A 105 -8.01 -7.39 0.39
CA SER A 105 -7.25 -8.57 0.86
C SER A 105 -5.81 -8.76 0.33
N PRO A 106 -5.02 -7.73 -0.05
CA PRO A 106 -3.61 -7.95 -0.33
C PRO A 106 -2.87 -8.27 0.97
N LYS A 107 -1.91 -9.20 0.92
CA LYS A 107 -0.98 -9.41 2.03
C LYS A 107 0.00 -8.25 2.20
N GLN A 108 0.33 -7.56 1.11
CA GLN A 108 1.28 -6.46 1.09
C GLN A 108 0.96 -5.50 -0.06
N ILE A 109 1.12 -4.21 0.18
CA ILE A 109 1.07 -3.15 -0.84
C ILE A 109 2.39 -2.37 -0.74
N ASN A 110 3.17 -2.35 -1.82
CA ASN A 110 4.39 -1.56 -1.92
C ASN A 110 4.17 -0.39 -2.87
N ILE A 111 4.49 0.83 -2.43
CA ILE A 111 4.43 2.04 -3.24
C ILE A 111 5.83 2.68 -3.21
N THR A 112 6.50 2.72 -4.36
CA THR A 112 7.81 3.34 -4.52
C THR A 112 7.72 4.37 -5.64
N CYS A 113 8.03 5.62 -5.33
CA CYS A 113 7.99 6.73 -6.27
C CYS A 113 8.93 7.86 -5.81
N GLU A 114 9.20 8.81 -6.70
CA GLU A 114 9.98 10.01 -6.37
C GLU A 114 9.16 10.99 -5.52
N ASN A 115 7.87 11.18 -5.86
CA ASN A 115 6.95 12.09 -5.17
C ASN A 115 5.61 11.39 -4.91
N ALA A 116 5.15 11.36 -3.66
CA ALA A 116 3.83 10.87 -3.26
C ALA A 116 3.00 11.99 -2.64
N ASN A 117 1.82 12.28 -3.20
CA ASN A 117 0.89 13.29 -2.69
C ASN A 117 -0.45 12.65 -2.34
N VAL A 118 -0.94 12.89 -1.12
CA VAL A 118 -2.26 12.44 -0.67
C VAL A 118 -3.07 13.66 -0.23
N LYS A 119 -4.09 14.03 -1.01
CA LYS A 119 -5.03 15.10 -0.69
C LYS A 119 -6.43 14.53 -0.57
N ALA A 120 -6.96 14.50 0.64
CA ALA A 120 -8.29 13.98 0.93
C ALA A 120 -8.95 14.84 2.02
N LYS A 121 -10.30 14.80 2.11
CA LYS A 121 -11.03 15.43 3.20
C LYS A 121 -10.74 14.75 4.55
N ASN A 122 -10.55 13.44 4.52
CA ASN A 122 -10.23 12.62 5.69
C ASN A 122 -9.19 11.56 5.30
N VAL A 123 -8.22 11.31 6.18
CA VAL A 123 -7.25 10.22 6.07
C VAL A 123 -7.27 9.47 7.40
N LYS A 124 -7.59 8.18 7.38
CA LYS A 124 -7.55 7.29 8.54
C LYS A 124 -6.49 6.21 8.30
N VAL A 125 -5.57 6.06 9.25
CA VAL A 125 -4.57 5.00 9.27
C VAL A 125 -4.79 4.17 10.53
N GLU A 126 -5.02 2.88 10.38
CA GLU A 126 -5.21 1.93 11.47
C GLU A 126 -4.25 0.76 11.25
N ALA A 127 -3.31 0.59 12.17
CA ALA A 127 -2.26 -0.43 12.11
C ALA A 127 -1.78 -0.76 13.52
N THR A 128 -1.22 -1.95 13.69
CA THR A 128 -0.62 -2.39 14.97
C THR A 128 0.74 -1.75 15.24
N ASP A 129 1.49 -1.47 14.17
CA ASP A 129 2.74 -0.70 14.19
C ASP A 129 2.73 0.30 13.02
N THR A 130 3.26 1.50 13.25
CA THR A 130 3.36 2.55 12.22
C THR A 130 4.67 3.30 12.36
N GLN A 131 5.47 3.27 11.30
CA GLN A 131 6.77 3.94 11.27
C GLN A 131 6.80 5.00 10.16
N ILE A 132 7.21 6.21 10.52
CA ILE A 132 7.47 7.29 9.56
C ILE A 132 8.95 7.63 9.67
N LYS A 133 9.72 7.26 8.63
CA LYS A 133 11.15 7.56 8.56
C LYS A 133 11.39 8.67 7.54
N SER A 134 11.73 9.85 8.04
CA SER A 134 12.09 11.01 7.21
C SER A 134 13.11 11.87 7.97
N PRO A 135 14.08 12.51 7.29
CA PRO A 135 14.94 13.53 7.91
C PRO A 135 14.15 14.68 8.54
N SER A 136 12.95 14.98 8.03
CA SER A 136 12.06 16.01 8.58
C SER A 136 10.60 15.58 8.43
N ILE A 137 9.85 15.65 9.54
CA ILE A 137 8.40 15.43 9.57
C ILE A 137 7.75 16.74 10.04
N LYS A 138 6.72 17.21 9.31
CA LYS A 138 5.98 18.43 9.64
C LYS A 138 4.52 18.08 9.88
N LEU A 139 4.02 18.33 11.09
CA LEU A 139 2.61 18.21 11.46
C LEU A 139 2.02 19.62 11.54
N LEU A 140 1.38 20.06 10.45
CA LEU A 140 0.85 21.42 10.34
C LEU A 140 -0.61 21.47 10.79
N GLY A 141 -0.82 21.68 12.09
CA GLY A 141 -2.13 21.76 12.71
C GLY A 141 -2.11 21.28 14.16
N ASN A 142 -3.28 21.23 14.79
CA ASN A 142 -3.41 20.68 16.12
C ASN A 142 -3.09 19.18 16.12
N THR A 143 -2.29 18.73 17.08
CA THR A 143 -1.88 17.32 17.22
C THR A 143 -2.39 16.78 18.56
N LEU A 144 -3.16 15.70 18.53
CA LEU A 144 -3.58 14.94 19.70
C LEU A 144 -2.86 13.59 19.70
N ILE A 145 -2.18 13.26 20.79
CA ILE A 145 -1.50 11.97 20.99
C ILE A 145 -2.08 11.34 22.25
N GLN A 146 -2.66 10.14 22.11
CA GLN A 146 -3.13 9.34 23.23
C GLN A 146 -2.08 8.27 23.54
N GLY A 147 -1.22 8.56 24.52
CA GLY A 147 -0.07 7.74 24.86
C GLY A 147 1.14 8.59 25.23
N SER A 148 2.30 7.95 25.36
CA SER A 148 3.57 8.61 25.67
C SER A 148 4.23 9.20 24.42
N ILE A 149 5.06 10.22 24.62
CA ILE A 149 5.95 10.77 23.59
C ILE A 149 7.38 10.50 24.04
N ASN A 150 8.11 9.70 23.27
CA ASN A 150 9.52 9.41 23.52
C ASN A 150 10.36 10.06 22.42
N THR A 151 11.42 10.77 22.79
CA THR A 151 12.36 11.39 21.84
C THR A 151 13.76 10.83 22.08
N ALA A 152 14.51 10.62 20.99
CA ALA A 152 15.90 10.17 21.02
C ALA A 152 16.63 10.72 19.79
N GLY A 153 17.94 10.91 19.92
CA GLY A 153 18.81 11.21 18.80
C GLY A 153 19.10 9.98 17.95
N ALA A 154 19.69 10.20 16.78
CA ALA A 154 20.15 9.10 15.92
C ALA A 154 21.06 8.14 16.69
N GLY A 155 20.88 6.83 16.48
CA GLY A 155 21.66 5.80 17.18
C GLY A 155 21.39 5.68 18.68
N GLY A 156 20.30 6.27 19.20
CA GLY A 156 19.96 6.23 20.63
C GLY A 156 20.63 7.33 21.46
N GLY A 157 21.21 8.34 20.82
CA GLY A 157 21.75 9.52 21.51
C GLY A 157 20.67 10.41 22.13
N SER A 158 21.07 11.56 22.65
CA SER A 158 20.12 12.54 23.23
C SER A 158 19.18 13.11 22.16
N GLY A 159 17.87 13.01 22.39
CA GLY A 159 16.86 13.77 21.66
C GLY A 159 16.54 15.09 22.36
N SER A 160 15.85 15.98 21.67
CA SER A 160 15.26 17.19 22.26
C SER A 160 13.75 17.21 22.03
N PHE A 161 13.04 17.84 22.95
CA PHE A 161 11.63 18.17 22.79
C PHE A 161 11.45 19.63 23.18
N GLU A 162 11.24 20.47 22.16
CA GLU A 162 11.13 21.92 22.32
C GLU A 162 9.69 22.35 22.10
N ILE A 163 9.18 23.18 23.00
CA ILE A 163 7.84 23.79 22.90
C ILE A 163 8.01 25.30 23.01
N ASN A 164 7.74 26.00 21.91
CA ASN A 164 7.60 27.46 21.93
C ASN A 164 6.14 27.82 22.25
N GLY A 165 5.80 27.75 23.53
CA GLY A 165 4.44 27.98 24.03
C GLY A 165 4.28 27.49 25.45
N ASN A 166 3.03 27.54 25.94
CA ASN A 166 2.72 27.09 27.29
C ASN A 166 2.65 25.56 27.37
N VAL A 167 3.14 25.02 28.48
CA VAL A 167 2.99 23.60 28.81
C VAL A 167 2.14 23.50 30.07
N LYS A 168 1.01 22.79 29.99
CA LYS A 168 0.17 22.45 31.14
C LYS A 168 0.35 20.99 31.50
N ILE A 169 0.78 20.71 32.72
CA ILE A 169 1.01 19.36 33.22
C ILE A 169 0.11 19.16 34.44
N THR A 170 -0.73 18.13 34.41
CA THR A 170 -1.61 17.76 35.52
C THR A 170 -0.97 16.73 36.44
N GLY A 171 -0.01 15.97 35.93
CA GLY A 171 0.82 15.05 36.70
C GLY A 171 2.08 15.72 37.27
N SER A 172 3.04 14.90 37.67
CA SER A 172 4.35 15.35 38.12
C SER A 172 5.32 15.59 36.96
N ILE A 173 6.36 16.37 37.24
CA ILE A 173 7.55 16.52 36.39
C ILE A 173 8.70 15.84 37.12
N SER A 174 9.43 14.96 36.44
CA SER A 174 10.67 14.36 36.95
C SER A 174 11.78 14.59 35.95
N ALA A 175 12.89 15.17 36.41
CA ALA A 175 14.08 15.42 35.61
C ALA A 175 15.26 14.63 36.20
N GLY A 176 15.91 13.81 35.37
CA GLY A 176 17.12 13.07 35.77
C GLY A 176 18.40 13.92 35.77
N GLY A 177 18.34 15.12 35.19
CA GLY A 177 19.42 16.11 35.18
C GLY A 177 18.93 17.47 35.70
N ASP A 178 19.59 18.54 35.27
CA ASP A 178 19.25 19.89 35.73
C ASP A 178 17.92 20.39 35.14
N ALA A 179 17.10 21.02 35.99
CA ALA A 179 15.97 21.84 35.56
C ALA A 179 16.33 23.32 35.76
N LYS A 180 16.33 24.11 34.68
CA LYS A 180 16.63 25.54 34.71
C LYS A 180 15.37 26.35 34.38
N PHE A 181 14.99 27.24 35.28
CA PHE A 181 13.83 28.10 35.11
C PHE A 181 14.30 29.54 34.91
N GLY A 182 13.87 30.18 33.83
CA GLY A 182 14.15 31.60 33.57
C GLY A 182 13.23 32.57 34.33
N GLY A 183 12.25 32.03 35.06
CA GLY A 183 11.28 32.77 35.87
C GLY A 183 11.16 32.17 37.27
N SER A 184 10.06 32.46 37.95
CA SER A 184 9.80 31.96 39.30
C SER A 184 9.29 30.52 39.33
N VAL A 185 9.56 29.84 40.43
CA VAL A 185 8.96 28.54 40.75
C VAL A 185 8.25 28.71 42.08
N SER A 186 6.93 28.72 42.06
CA SER A 186 6.13 28.96 43.26
C SER A 186 4.96 27.97 43.38
N ASP A 187 4.52 27.76 44.61
CA ASP A 187 3.27 27.10 44.94
C ASP A 187 2.43 28.00 45.86
N SER A 188 1.31 27.49 46.37
CA SER A 188 0.45 28.25 47.29
C SER A 188 1.10 28.56 48.65
N ARG A 189 2.26 27.97 48.97
CA ARG A 189 2.99 28.14 50.23
C ARG A 189 4.19 29.07 50.08
N GLY A 190 4.67 29.34 48.87
CA GLY A 190 5.78 30.27 48.67
C GLY A 190 6.42 30.23 47.28
N ASP A 191 7.51 30.98 47.12
CA ASP A 191 8.31 31.09 45.89
C ASP A 191 9.76 30.70 46.15
N LEU A 192 10.36 29.94 45.22
CA LEU A 192 11.73 29.43 45.26
C LEU A 192 12.71 30.27 44.44
N THR A 193 12.29 31.39 43.82
CA THR A 193 13.16 32.21 42.93
C THR A 193 14.51 32.58 43.54
N ASN A 194 14.58 32.85 44.85
CA ASN A 194 15.82 33.24 45.55
C ASN A 194 16.26 32.21 46.60
N HIS A 195 15.73 30.99 46.55
CA HIS A 195 16.11 29.96 47.53
C HIS A 195 17.56 29.51 47.28
N THR A 196 18.38 29.53 48.34
CA THR A 196 19.74 28.99 48.32
C THR A 196 19.86 27.87 49.35
N ASN A 197 20.56 26.79 49.01
CA ASN A 197 20.89 25.79 50.00
C ASN A 197 22.09 26.34 50.79
N ASN A 198 21.87 26.70 52.06
CA ASN A 198 22.89 27.28 52.97
C ASN A 198 24.07 26.33 53.31
N GLY A 199 24.39 25.35 52.45
CA GLY A 199 25.63 24.58 52.51
C GLY A 199 25.85 23.76 53.77
N LEU A 200 24.82 23.47 54.57
CA LEU A 200 24.97 22.56 55.71
C LEU A 200 25.35 21.17 55.16
N GLY A 201 26.60 20.78 55.37
CA GLY A 201 27.12 19.48 54.99
C GLY A 201 26.28 18.38 55.64
N ARG A 202 26.04 17.29 54.90
CA ARG A 202 25.34 16.12 55.42
C ARG A 202 26.21 15.49 56.51
N ASP A 203 25.73 15.51 57.74
CA ASP A 203 26.20 14.69 58.86
C ASP A 203 25.97 13.19 58.61
#